data_AF-A0A0F9PNS3-F1
#
_entry.id   AF-A0A0F9PNS3-F1
#
_cell.length_a   1.000
_cell.length_b   1.000
_cell.length_c   1.000
_cell.angle_alpha   90.00
_cell.angle_beta   90.00
_cell.angle_gamma   90.00
#
_symmetry.space_group_name_H-M   'P 1'
#
loop_
_entity.id
_entity.type
_entity.pdbx_description
1 polymer ?
#
loop_
_entity_poly.entity_id
_entity_poly.type
_entity_poly.pdbx_seq_one_letter_code
_entity_poly.pdbx_strand_id
1 'polypeptide(L)'
;MAEEDEETLHRNEVQFAIECAVSSGCSTFEEVLSAIGGADPHLVRELYDEIRSNLIDLQLSDEENFKHKKYIARRLSANLPLTLPAPNPMLSQWWFTLETVSSLSERVWNLSKGSSTAFLGTPTVGYHYANCYEYKTTILDADSHLLETLKLPDSASKYCYDVRDDLPSDLQGKFGVVLVDPPWYISFVELFIGRANSLLNKSGFILCVLPSRLTRPGLIKERTELIKELVASNFEILAIELNAVQYRVPDFEILAYNMIPDFKGRWWRHGDLLILKRNKNSKIELPNLEKDEFLVFARNPQKLRFFMFEDKFDQNLSDIIEPVKGFSTSVSTRQFSRDEVALWGSNKKGVKIKDPDICKKVLELWAQGKSEIEIIEILDKINDIESIIPMFDENLGLWKDSESAIRRRTTSQLEELRLNAISDIASKPTNRLYDFKQDGFRLDFQRDRDRILWSHSLKQLASKTQLFPVKSDDQYRRRLTHTIEVMQIASTIAVAFGLDRFLTEAGALGHDLGHAPFGHAGEEALNEILNEININLGGFNHYEHGIDVVRWIEDVYQSPGSDGFPGLNLTFETIECIFNQYKGN
;
A
#
# COMPACT_ATOMS: atom_id res chain seq x y z
N MET A 1 30.73 16.21 40.39
CA MET A 1 30.15 17.15 39.40
C MET A 1 30.40 16.75 37.95
N ALA A 2 31.51 16.07 37.57
CA ALA A 2 31.66 15.52 36.21
C ALA A 2 31.13 14.07 36.07
N GLU A 3 31.26 13.23 37.12
CA GLU A 3 30.80 11.83 37.11
C GLU A 3 29.27 11.66 37.13
N GLU A 4 28.52 12.54 37.83
CA GLU A 4 27.05 12.50 37.85
C GLU A 4 26.41 12.77 36.46
N ASP A 5 27.14 13.43 35.55
CA ASP A 5 26.64 13.78 34.21
C ASP A 5 26.81 12.60 33.23
N GLU A 6 27.89 11.81 33.37
CA GLU A 6 28.16 10.62 32.54
C GLU A 6 27.25 9.43 32.92
N GLU A 7 26.99 9.21 34.21
CA GLU A 7 26.12 8.13 34.67
C GLU A 7 24.65 8.37 34.28
N THR A 8 24.22 9.64 34.33
CA THR A 8 22.89 10.06 33.86
C THR A 8 22.78 9.91 32.34
N LEU A 9 23.83 10.27 31.58
CA LEU A 9 23.88 10.10 30.14
C LEU A 9 23.78 8.61 29.75
N HIS A 10 24.58 7.76 30.40
CA HIS A 10 24.56 6.31 30.17
C HIS A 10 23.19 5.70 30.49
N ARG A 11 22.56 6.10 31.61
CA ARG A 11 21.20 5.66 31.97
C ARG A 11 20.19 6.02 30.88
N ASN A 12 20.28 7.24 30.32
CA ASN A 12 19.40 7.68 29.24
C ASN A 12 19.62 6.91 27.92
N GLU A 13 20.87 6.57 27.58
CA GLU A 13 21.19 5.76 26.40
C GLU A 13 20.61 4.34 26.51
N VAL A 14 20.77 3.70 27.67
CA VAL A 14 20.21 2.37 27.95
C VAL A 14 18.68 2.43 27.92
N GLN A 15 18.08 3.46 28.51
CA GLN A 15 16.63 3.68 28.47
C GLN A 15 16.13 3.79 27.03
N PHE A 16 16.79 4.59 26.21
CA PHE A 16 16.44 4.76 24.80
C PHE A 16 16.55 3.45 24.01
N ALA A 17 17.60 2.65 24.24
CA ALA A 17 17.76 1.36 23.58
C ALA A 17 16.66 0.36 23.97
N ILE A 18 16.19 0.38 25.23
CA ILE A 18 15.04 -0.40 25.67
C ILE A 18 13.76 0.04 24.95
N GLU A 19 13.50 1.35 24.86
CA GLU A 19 12.35 1.91 24.15
C GLU A 19 12.33 1.49 22.67
N CYS A 20 13.49 1.49 22.00
CA CYS A 20 13.62 1.02 20.62
C CYS A 20 13.39 -0.49 20.49
N ALA A 21 13.87 -1.31 21.42
CA ALA A 21 13.64 -2.76 21.42
C ALA A 21 12.16 -3.09 21.58
N VAL A 22 11.48 -2.48 22.55
CA VAL A 22 10.04 -2.65 22.78
C VAL A 22 9.23 -2.20 21.55
N SER A 23 9.58 -1.05 20.96
CA SER A 23 8.93 -0.54 19.73
C SER A 23 9.17 -1.42 18.49
N SER A 24 10.17 -2.30 18.54
CA SER A 24 10.46 -3.30 17.50
C SER A 24 9.66 -4.58 17.67
N GLY A 25 8.81 -4.68 18.69
CA GLY A 25 7.99 -5.86 18.98
C GLY A 25 8.58 -6.80 20.03
N CYS A 26 9.68 -6.43 20.71
CA CYS A 26 10.17 -7.18 21.86
C CYS A 26 9.21 -6.98 23.05
N SER A 27 8.59 -8.07 23.49
CA SER A 27 7.53 -8.08 24.51
C SER A 27 7.98 -8.67 25.85
N THR A 28 9.07 -9.42 25.84
CA THR A 28 9.67 -10.02 27.04
C THR A 28 10.98 -9.33 27.40
N PHE A 29 11.35 -9.42 28.68
CA PHE A 29 12.63 -8.91 29.13
C PHE A 29 13.79 -9.63 28.43
N GLU A 30 13.69 -10.93 28.16
CA GLU A 30 14.75 -11.66 27.44
C GLU A 30 14.92 -11.15 26.01
N GLU A 31 13.83 -10.86 25.29
CA GLU A 31 13.87 -10.29 23.94
C GLU A 31 14.52 -8.90 23.94
N VAL A 32 14.12 -8.05 24.88
CA VAL A 32 14.68 -6.72 25.07
C VAL A 32 16.17 -6.79 25.40
N LEU A 33 16.56 -7.59 26.38
CA LEU A 33 17.96 -7.77 26.77
C LEU A 33 18.81 -8.29 25.60
N SER A 34 18.26 -9.22 24.81
CA SER A 34 18.92 -9.73 23.61
C SER A 34 19.09 -8.66 22.52
N ALA A 35 18.17 -7.70 22.43
CA ALA A 35 18.20 -6.64 21.41
C ALA A 35 19.21 -5.53 21.76
N ILE A 36 19.41 -5.22 23.05
CA ILE A 36 20.23 -4.08 23.50
C ILE A 36 21.74 -4.43 23.54
N GLY A 37 22.08 -5.71 23.59
CA GLY A 37 23.40 -6.20 23.19
C GLY A 37 24.60 -5.65 23.97
N GLY A 38 24.53 -5.61 25.31
CA GLY A 38 25.70 -5.32 26.17
C GLY A 38 25.46 -4.41 27.38
N ALA A 39 24.26 -3.85 27.52
CA ALA A 39 23.88 -3.08 28.70
C ALA A 39 23.75 -3.97 29.96
N ASP A 40 24.03 -3.40 31.14
CA ASP A 40 23.95 -4.11 32.41
C ASP A 40 22.52 -4.63 32.66
N PRO A 41 22.32 -5.96 32.91
CA PRO A 41 20.98 -6.52 33.08
C PRO A 41 20.19 -5.94 34.26
N HIS A 42 20.83 -5.43 35.32
CA HIS A 42 20.12 -4.80 36.43
C HIS A 42 19.59 -3.43 36.02
N LEU A 43 20.41 -2.61 35.38
CA LEU A 43 19.99 -1.32 34.84
C LEU A 43 18.89 -1.49 33.77
N VAL A 44 19.03 -2.48 32.89
CA VAL A 44 17.99 -2.81 31.90
C VAL A 44 16.70 -3.23 32.56
N ARG A 45 16.75 -4.03 33.64
CA ARG A 45 15.56 -4.45 34.38
C ARG A 45 14.86 -3.27 35.04
N GLU A 46 15.60 -2.43 35.74
CA GLU A 46 15.09 -1.24 36.41
C GLU A 46 14.38 -0.32 35.41
N LEU A 47 15.07 0.04 34.32
CA LEU A 47 14.53 0.91 33.28
C LEU A 47 13.39 0.26 32.50
N TYR A 48 13.44 -1.05 32.21
CA TYR A 48 12.36 -1.76 31.55
C TYR A 48 11.10 -1.79 32.40
N ASP A 49 11.21 -2.02 33.71
CA ASP A 49 10.09 -2.01 34.63
C ASP A 49 9.54 -0.57 34.82
N GLU A 50 10.40 0.45 34.81
CA GLU A 50 10.03 1.88 34.84
C GLU A 50 9.34 2.32 33.54
N ILE A 51 9.83 1.89 32.37
CA ILE A 51 9.16 2.12 31.08
C ILE A 51 7.83 1.38 31.03
N ARG A 52 7.78 0.14 31.53
CA ARG A 52 6.55 -0.65 31.58
C ARG A 52 5.53 -0.06 32.54
N SER A 53 5.94 0.44 33.71
CA SER A 53 5.04 1.13 34.64
C SER A 53 4.55 2.44 34.06
N ASN A 54 5.40 3.22 33.39
CA ASN A 54 5.01 4.43 32.67
C ASN A 54 4.09 4.12 31.47
N LEU A 55 4.31 3.02 30.75
CA LEU A 55 3.41 2.54 29.71
C LEU A 55 2.06 2.13 30.29
N ILE A 56 2.02 1.53 31.48
CA ILE A 56 0.81 1.18 32.22
C ILE A 56 0.09 2.45 32.72
N ASP A 57 0.80 3.46 33.20
CA ASP A 57 0.23 4.73 33.65
C ASP A 57 -0.24 5.62 32.48
N LEU A 58 0.44 5.60 31.32
CA LEU A 58 -0.02 6.20 30.06
C LEU A 58 -1.23 5.45 29.47
N GLN A 59 -1.33 4.15 29.75
CA GLN A 59 -2.47 3.32 29.37
C GLN A 59 -3.71 3.57 30.22
N LEU A 60 -3.56 4.06 31.46
CA LEU A 60 -4.69 4.27 32.37
C LEU A 60 -5.46 5.59 32.14
N SER A 61 -5.07 6.40 31.16
CA SER A 61 -5.90 7.49 30.61
C SER A 61 -6.30 7.17 29.16
N ASP A 62 -7.56 6.76 28.96
CA ASP A 62 -8.22 6.50 27.67
C ASP A 62 -7.69 5.32 26.80
N GLU A 63 -7.39 4.18 27.43
CA GLU A 63 -6.90 2.97 26.76
C GLU A 63 -7.82 2.43 25.64
N GLU A 64 -9.14 2.44 25.84
CA GLU A 64 -10.11 1.99 24.83
C GLU A 64 -10.12 2.91 23.61
N ASN A 65 -10.02 4.22 23.83
CA ASN A 65 -10.00 5.23 22.77
C ASN A 65 -8.72 5.08 21.93
N PHE A 66 -7.58 4.85 22.58
CA PHE A 66 -6.30 4.64 21.89
C PHE A 66 -6.28 3.34 21.07
N LYS A 67 -6.76 2.21 21.63
CA LYS A 67 -6.88 0.94 20.89
C LYS A 67 -7.83 1.08 19.69
N HIS A 68 -8.95 1.78 19.87
CA HIS A 68 -9.90 2.06 18.80
C HIS A 68 -9.29 2.92 17.68
N LYS A 69 -8.56 3.99 18.03
CA LYS A 69 -7.84 4.84 17.08
C LYS A 69 -6.76 4.07 16.31
N LYS A 70 -5.97 3.24 16.99
CA LYS A 70 -4.95 2.38 16.34
C LYS A 70 -5.61 1.40 15.35
N TYR A 71 -6.76 0.83 15.70
CA TYR A 71 -7.54 -0.02 14.79
C TYR A 71 -8.04 0.75 13.55
N ILE A 72 -8.65 1.93 13.73
CA ILE A 72 -9.12 2.78 12.63
C ILE A 72 -7.95 3.19 11.72
N ALA A 73 -6.86 3.69 12.29
CA ALA A 73 -5.69 4.13 11.54
C ALA A 73 -5.06 2.98 10.75
N ARG A 74 -4.99 1.78 11.33
CA ARG A 74 -4.53 0.58 10.63
C ARG A 74 -5.45 0.20 9.47
N ARG A 75 -6.77 0.26 9.64
CA ARG A 75 -7.76 0.00 8.58
C ARG A 75 -7.68 1.05 7.45
N LEU A 76 -7.56 2.33 7.80
CA LEU A 76 -7.39 3.41 6.83
C LEU A 76 -6.08 3.25 6.05
N SER A 77 -5.00 2.90 6.73
CA SER A 77 -3.68 2.72 6.12
C SER A 77 -3.57 1.43 5.30
N ALA A 78 -4.35 0.39 5.65
CA ALA A 78 -4.48 -0.81 4.83
C ALA A 78 -5.17 -0.51 3.48
N ASN A 79 -6.15 0.41 3.49
CA ASN A 79 -6.84 0.82 2.27
C ASN A 79 -6.08 1.90 1.48
N LEU A 80 -5.20 2.67 2.12
CA LEU A 80 -4.46 3.76 1.50
C LEU A 80 -3.73 3.33 0.20
N PRO A 81 -2.99 2.21 0.15
CA PRO A 81 -2.46 1.63 -1.07
C PRO A 81 -3.37 1.60 -2.30
N LEU A 82 -4.67 1.38 -2.10
CA LEU A 82 -5.65 1.27 -3.18
C LEU A 82 -5.98 2.63 -3.80
N THR A 83 -5.68 3.70 -3.05
CA THR A 83 -6.01 5.08 -3.43
C THR A 83 -4.80 5.88 -3.89
N LEU A 84 -3.58 5.40 -3.60
CA LEU A 84 -2.34 6.07 -3.97
C LEU A 84 -2.16 6.13 -5.50
N PRO A 85 -1.55 7.21 -6.02
CA PRO A 85 -1.29 7.31 -7.44
C PRO A 85 -0.19 6.31 -7.88
N ALA A 86 -0.24 5.91 -9.15
CA ALA A 86 0.68 4.93 -9.74
C ALA A 86 2.12 5.45 -9.68
N PRO A 87 3.06 4.79 -8.98
CA PRO A 87 4.30 5.41 -8.56
C PRO A 87 5.23 5.80 -9.73
N ASN A 88 5.97 6.91 -9.57
CA ASN A 88 6.91 7.40 -10.58
C ASN A 88 8.20 6.54 -10.61
N PRO A 89 8.48 5.80 -11.70
CA PRO A 89 9.66 4.93 -11.77
C PRO A 89 11.00 5.67 -11.81
N MET A 90 11.02 6.92 -12.26
CA MET A 90 12.24 7.74 -12.37
C MET A 90 12.66 8.38 -11.04
N LEU A 91 11.70 8.60 -10.14
CA LEU A 91 11.94 9.11 -8.79
C LEU A 91 12.05 7.99 -7.75
N SER A 92 11.96 6.73 -8.18
CA SER A 92 12.02 5.57 -7.29
C SER A 92 10.99 5.65 -6.15
N GLN A 93 9.76 6.02 -6.49
CA GLN A 93 8.70 6.25 -5.51
C GLN A 93 8.21 4.89 -4.96
N TRP A 94 8.71 4.52 -3.78
CA TRP A 94 8.34 3.28 -3.08
C TRP A 94 7.41 3.56 -1.91
N TRP A 95 6.64 2.54 -1.51
CA TRP A 95 5.73 2.62 -0.38
C TRP A 95 6.14 1.61 0.69
N PHE A 96 6.15 2.03 1.94
CA PHE A 96 6.32 1.13 3.08
C PHE A 96 5.19 0.09 3.18
N THR A 97 5.50 -1.08 3.76
CA THR A 97 4.48 -2.05 4.19
C THR A 97 3.67 -1.48 5.36
N LEU A 98 2.48 -2.04 5.60
CA LEU A 98 1.61 -1.59 6.70
C LEU A 98 2.31 -1.77 8.06
N GLU A 99 3.05 -2.86 8.21
CA GLU A 99 3.85 -3.18 9.40
C GLU A 99 4.90 -2.09 9.64
N THR A 100 5.61 -1.70 8.59
CA THR A 100 6.63 -0.64 8.64
C THR A 100 6.00 0.72 8.96
N VAL A 101 4.86 1.05 8.33
CA VAL A 101 4.11 2.28 8.60
C VAL A 101 3.70 2.38 10.07
N SER A 102 3.14 1.30 10.63
CA SER A 102 2.76 1.25 12.04
C SER A 102 3.99 1.35 12.96
N SER A 103 5.06 0.60 12.70
CA SER A 103 6.27 0.62 13.52
C SER A 103 6.95 1.99 13.53
N LEU A 104 7.14 2.62 12.36
CA LEU A 104 7.73 3.95 12.28
C LEU A 104 6.87 5.02 12.97
N SER A 105 5.54 4.92 12.85
CA SER A 105 4.63 5.84 13.54
C SER A 105 4.78 5.73 15.07
N GLU A 106 4.94 4.52 15.59
CA GLU A 106 5.15 4.25 17.02
C GLU A 106 6.50 4.77 17.52
N ARG A 107 7.58 4.60 16.75
CA ARG A 107 8.89 5.19 17.06
C ARG A 107 8.84 6.72 17.11
N VAL A 108 8.22 7.34 16.10
CA VAL A 108 8.04 8.79 16.06
C VAL A 108 7.19 9.26 17.24
N TRP A 109 6.15 8.51 17.61
CA TRP A 109 5.31 8.82 18.75
C TRP A 109 6.10 8.85 20.06
N ASN A 110 6.84 7.78 20.35
CA ASN A 110 7.65 7.63 21.57
C ASN A 110 8.70 8.74 21.70
N LEU A 111 9.37 9.07 20.59
CA LEU A 111 10.37 10.15 20.56
C LEU A 111 9.77 11.55 20.63
N SER A 112 8.57 11.74 20.07
CA SER A 112 7.96 13.07 20.01
C SER A 112 7.59 13.60 21.39
N LYS A 113 7.23 12.72 22.34
CA LYS A 113 6.74 13.10 23.68
C LYS A 113 5.68 14.21 23.62
N GLY A 114 4.79 14.15 22.61
CA GLY A 114 3.72 15.12 22.37
C GLY A 114 4.12 16.42 21.64
N SER A 115 5.37 16.53 21.16
CA SER A 115 5.81 17.63 20.30
C SER A 115 5.31 17.49 18.86
N SER A 116 5.35 18.58 18.08
CA SER A 116 5.00 18.55 16.65
C SER A 116 5.98 17.70 15.84
N THR A 117 5.44 16.94 14.90
CA THR A 117 6.19 16.00 14.06
C THR A 117 6.10 16.36 12.58
N ALA A 118 7.19 16.13 11.84
CA ALA A 118 7.19 16.28 10.39
C ALA A 118 7.61 14.98 9.69
N PHE A 119 7.01 14.75 8.53
CA PHE A 119 7.22 13.59 7.68
C PHE A 119 7.62 14.08 6.29
N LEU A 120 8.91 13.99 5.97
CA LEU A 120 9.47 14.49 4.71
C LEU A 120 9.81 13.29 3.80
N GLY A 121 9.11 13.16 2.68
CA GLY A 121 9.20 11.98 1.81
C GLY A 121 8.62 10.71 2.43
N THR A 122 7.90 10.83 3.57
CA THR A 122 7.26 9.69 4.27
C THR A 122 5.75 9.89 4.46
N PRO A 123 5.01 10.24 3.40
CA PRO A 123 3.62 10.69 3.52
C PRO A 123 2.67 9.62 4.06
N THR A 124 2.90 8.35 3.74
CA THR A 124 2.05 7.24 4.22
C THR A 124 2.21 7.03 5.73
N VAL A 125 3.41 7.23 6.27
CA VAL A 125 3.65 7.20 7.72
C VAL A 125 3.02 8.41 8.38
N GLY A 126 3.19 9.61 7.81
CA GLY A 126 2.54 10.83 8.32
C GLY A 126 1.02 10.72 8.33
N TYR A 127 0.43 10.13 7.29
CA TYR A 127 -1.01 9.87 7.22
C TYR A 127 -1.48 8.90 8.32
N HIS A 128 -0.79 7.77 8.49
CA HIS A 128 -1.12 6.82 9.56
C HIS A 128 -0.96 7.47 10.94
N TYR A 129 0.13 8.19 11.16
CA TYR A 129 0.42 8.87 12.42
C TYR A 129 -0.64 9.92 12.76
N ALA A 130 -1.02 10.78 11.80
CA ALA A 130 -2.05 11.79 11.99
C ALA A 130 -3.39 11.18 12.41
N ASN A 131 -3.81 10.07 11.79
CA ASN A 131 -5.06 9.38 12.11
C ASN A 131 -4.99 8.56 13.40
N CYS A 132 -3.81 8.07 13.79
CA CYS A 132 -3.64 7.23 14.98
C CYS A 132 -3.49 8.06 16.25
N TYR A 133 -2.70 9.13 16.19
CA TYR A 133 -2.28 9.89 17.36
C TYR A 133 -2.94 11.29 17.42
N GLU A 134 -3.44 11.85 16.30
CA GLU A 134 -4.09 13.18 16.21
C GLU A 134 -3.24 14.36 16.72
N TYR A 135 -1.91 14.21 16.77
CA TYR A 135 -0.99 15.30 17.11
C TYR A 135 -0.72 16.23 15.93
N LYS A 136 -0.09 17.37 16.22
CA LYS A 136 0.33 18.33 15.20
C LYS A 136 1.33 17.67 14.24
N THR A 137 0.81 17.29 13.08
CA THR A 137 1.57 16.57 12.05
C THR A 137 1.71 17.43 10.80
N THR A 138 2.90 17.44 10.22
CA THR A 138 3.17 18.10 8.93
C THR A 138 3.75 17.09 7.96
N ILE A 139 3.12 16.95 6.79
CA ILE A 139 3.58 16.08 5.71
C ILE A 139 4.17 16.94 4.60
N LEU A 140 5.40 16.64 4.18
CA LEU A 140 6.07 17.28 3.06
C LEU A 140 6.43 16.22 2.02
N ASP A 141 5.93 16.39 0.80
CA ASP A 141 6.25 15.49 -0.32
C ASP A 141 6.30 16.29 -1.64
N ALA A 142 7.08 15.81 -2.61
CA ALA A 142 7.19 16.46 -3.91
C ALA A 142 6.02 16.12 -4.84
N ASP A 143 5.28 15.03 -4.59
CA ASP A 143 4.18 14.58 -5.45
C ASP A 143 2.82 15.18 -5.01
N SER A 144 2.35 16.20 -5.74
CA SER A 144 1.07 16.85 -5.47
C SER A 144 -0.14 15.91 -5.58
N HIS A 145 -0.15 14.98 -6.54
CA HIS A 145 -1.25 14.03 -6.72
C HIS A 145 -1.35 13.08 -5.53
N LEU A 146 -0.20 12.69 -4.98
CA LEU A 146 -0.19 11.92 -3.74
C LEU A 146 -0.79 12.72 -2.59
N LEU A 147 -0.38 13.98 -2.42
CA LEU A 147 -0.84 14.81 -1.32
C LEU A 147 -2.36 15.02 -1.42
N GLU A 148 -2.91 15.25 -2.61
CA GLU A 148 -4.35 15.39 -2.84
C GLU A 148 -5.17 14.18 -2.37
N THR A 149 -4.65 12.97 -2.57
CA THR A 149 -5.28 11.72 -2.11
C THR A 149 -5.39 11.63 -0.58
N LEU A 150 -4.45 12.23 0.17
CA LEU A 150 -4.43 12.17 1.63
C LEU A 150 -5.54 13.03 2.25
N LYS A 151 -6.56 12.37 2.79
CA LYS A 151 -7.61 12.99 3.62
C LYS A 151 -7.16 13.05 5.07
N LEU A 152 -6.64 14.21 5.48
CA LEU A 152 -6.05 14.40 6.80
C LEU A 152 -7.06 14.97 7.81
N PRO A 153 -6.90 14.65 9.11
CA PRO A 153 -7.64 15.33 10.18
C PRO A 153 -7.18 16.79 10.34
N ASP A 154 -7.98 17.61 11.01
CA ASP A 154 -7.72 19.06 11.21
C ASP A 154 -6.40 19.35 11.95
N SER A 155 -5.88 18.38 12.72
CA SER A 155 -4.59 18.49 13.42
C SER A 155 -3.37 18.31 12.52
N ALA A 156 -3.56 17.93 11.25
CA ALA A 156 -2.49 17.64 10.31
C ALA A 156 -2.52 18.56 9.08
N SER A 157 -1.33 18.88 8.57
CA SER A 157 -1.14 19.74 7.40
C SER A 157 -0.23 19.06 6.38
N LYS A 158 -0.38 19.43 5.10
CA LYS A 158 0.39 18.89 3.99
C LYS A 158 0.92 20.00 3.08
N TYR A 159 2.16 19.86 2.62
CA TYR A 159 2.85 20.82 1.76
C TYR A 159 3.49 20.09 0.57
N CYS A 160 3.21 20.60 -0.64
CA CYS A 160 3.94 20.21 -1.84
C CYS A 160 5.32 20.86 -1.76
N TYR A 161 6.35 20.06 -1.50
CA TYR A 161 7.70 20.54 -1.23
C TYR A 161 8.74 19.59 -1.81
N ASP A 162 9.56 20.09 -2.72
CA ASP A 162 10.76 19.42 -3.19
C ASP A 162 11.93 19.75 -2.25
N VAL A 163 12.63 18.73 -1.76
CA VAL A 163 13.75 18.88 -0.83
C VAL A 163 14.89 19.76 -1.37
N ARG A 164 14.98 19.87 -2.70
CA ARG A 164 15.96 20.73 -3.40
C ARG A 164 15.64 22.22 -3.23
N ASP A 165 14.37 22.57 -3.07
CA ASP A 165 13.93 23.94 -2.83
C ASP A 165 14.25 24.38 -1.39
N ASP A 166 14.37 25.69 -1.18
CA ASP A 166 14.54 26.23 0.16
C ASP A 166 13.29 26.05 1.03
N LEU A 167 13.53 25.75 2.31
CA LEU A 167 12.46 25.39 3.23
C LEU A 167 11.60 26.63 3.58
N PRO A 168 10.26 26.55 3.52
CA PRO A 168 9.39 27.64 3.92
C PRO A 168 9.74 28.17 5.31
N SER A 169 9.87 29.50 5.43
CA SER A 169 10.35 30.16 6.66
C SER A 169 9.48 29.87 7.88
N ASP A 170 8.20 29.60 7.66
CA ASP A 170 7.22 29.25 8.68
C ASP A 170 7.35 27.81 9.17
N LEU A 171 8.12 26.92 8.55
CA LEU A 171 8.29 25.54 9.01
C LEU A 171 9.60 25.32 9.79
N GLN A 172 10.53 26.27 9.75
CA GLN A 172 11.84 26.14 10.38
C GLN A 172 11.76 26.13 11.91
N GLY A 173 12.53 25.27 12.56
CA GLY A 173 12.70 25.31 14.02
C GLY A 173 11.54 24.75 14.86
N LYS A 174 10.52 24.11 14.25
CA LYS A 174 9.25 23.80 14.90
C LYS A 174 9.11 22.37 15.42
N PHE A 175 9.81 21.41 14.84
CA PHE A 175 9.48 19.99 15.02
C PHE A 175 10.38 19.33 16.07
N GLY A 176 9.81 18.48 16.92
CA GLY A 176 10.59 17.67 17.86
C GLY A 176 11.12 16.38 17.22
N VAL A 177 10.41 15.85 16.22
CA VAL A 177 10.85 14.69 15.44
C VAL A 177 10.57 14.91 13.96
N VAL A 178 11.53 14.56 13.12
CA VAL A 178 11.39 14.54 11.65
C VAL A 178 11.75 13.15 11.13
N LEU A 179 10.82 12.50 10.44
CA LEU A 179 11.06 11.23 9.74
C LEU A 179 11.32 11.51 8.26
N VAL A 180 12.40 10.93 7.73
CA VAL A 180 12.82 11.08 6.33
C VAL A 180 13.08 9.75 5.64
N ASP A 181 12.66 9.65 4.38
CA ASP A 181 12.99 8.55 3.47
C ASP A 181 13.58 9.11 2.17
N PRO A 182 14.92 9.33 2.13
CA PRO A 182 15.57 9.86 0.94
C PRO A 182 15.68 8.79 -0.16
N PRO A 183 15.73 9.20 -1.44
CA PRO A 183 16.30 8.36 -2.49
C PRO A 183 17.66 7.80 -2.06
N TRP A 184 17.95 6.54 -2.37
CA TRP A 184 19.15 5.83 -1.90
C TRP A 184 20.45 6.23 -2.62
N TYR A 185 20.71 7.53 -2.68
CA TYR A 185 21.91 8.19 -3.14
C TYR A 185 22.40 9.11 -2.02
N ILE A 186 23.71 9.10 -1.76
CA ILE A 186 24.26 9.74 -0.55
C ILE A 186 24.00 11.24 -0.51
N SER A 187 24.09 11.92 -1.66
CA SER A 187 23.77 13.34 -1.79
C SER A 187 22.31 13.67 -1.43
N PHE A 188 21.38 12.78 -1.75
CA PHE A 188 19.99 12.95 -1.31
C PHE A 188 19.83 12.69 0.18
N VAL A 189 20.55 11.70 0.74
CA VAL A 189 20.54 11.45 2.19
C VAL A 189 21.03 12.68 2.96
N GLU A 190 22.15 13.26 2.55
CA GLU A 190 22.71 14.50 3.13
C GLU A 190 21.72 15.66 3.02
N LEU A 191 21.11 15.85 1.85
CA LEU A 191 20.13 16.91 1.60
C LEU A 191 18.89 16.75 2.49
N PHE A 192 18.32 15.54 2.60
CA PHE A 192 17.17 15.27 3.46
C PHE A 192 17.50 15.46 4.95
N ILE A 193 18.66 14.98 5.41
CA ILE A 193 19.11 15.20 6.80
C ILE A 193 19.29 16.71 7.06
N GLY A 194 19.85 17.45 6.12
CA GLY A 194 20.02 18.89 6.25
C GLY A 194 18.70 19.68 6.29
N ARG A 195 17.72 19.31 5.46
CA ARG A 195 16.37 19.88 5.53
C ARG A 195 15.65 19.48 6.82
N ALA A 196 15.77 18.23 7.25
CA ALA A 196 15.24 17.77 8.54
C ALA A 196 15.85 18.54 9.71
N ASN A 197 17.16 18.77 9.72
CA ASN A 197 17.83 19.57 10.74
C ASN A 197 17.30 21.02 10.80
N SER A 198 16.93 21.59 9.66
CA SER A 198 16.34 22.94 9.57
C SER A 198 14.90 22.99 10.11
N LEU A 199 14.15 21.89 9.95
CA LEU A 199 12.80 21.71 10.49
C LEU A 199 12.81 21.55 12.03
N LEU A 200 13.82 20.89 12.58
CA LEU A 200 13.87 20.56 14.01
C LEU A 200 13.97 21.77 14.92
N ASN A 201 13.46 21.64 16.15
CA ASN A 201 13.75 22.53 17.26
C ASN A 201 15.15 22.23 17.85
N LYS A 202 15.54 22.90 18.95
CA LYS A 202 16.91 22.88 19.51
C LYS A 202 17.42 21.51 20.00
N SER A 203 16.54 20.55 20.21
CA SER A 203 16.88 19.22 20.78
C SER A 203 16.01 18.12 20.17
N GLY A 204 15.74 18.22 18.88
CA GLY A 204 14.88 17.28 18.17
C GLY A 204 15.64 16.09 17.56
N PHE A 205 14.87 15.12 17.06
CA PHE A 205 15.37 13.86 16.53
C PHE A 205 15.09 13.71 15.04
N ILE A 206 16.05 13.15 14.29
CA ILE A 206 15.87 12.76 12.89
C ILE A 206 15.86 11.25 12.81
N LEU A 207 14.80 10.69 12.23
CA LEU A 207 14.76 9.30 11.82
C LEU A 207 14.99 9.28 10.32
N CYS A 208 16.11 8.73 9.88
CA CYS A 208 16.49 8.69 8.47
C CYS A 208 16.58 7.24 8.00
N VAL A 209 15.81 6.89 6.98
CA VAL A 209 15.95 5.60 6.33
C VAL A 209 17.22 5.59 5.48
N LEU A 210 17.99 4.50 5.56
CA LEU A 210 19.19 4.26 4.78
C LEU A 210 19.07 2.95 3.99
N PRO A 211 19.72 2.86 2.81
CA PRO A 211 19.84 1.59 2.11
C PRO A 211 20.62 0.56 2.96
N SER A 212 20.12 -0.68 2.99
CA SER A 212 20.81 -1.80 3.65
C SER A 212 22.13 -2.13 2.96
N ARG A 213 23.09 -2.70 3.71
CA ARG A 213 24.52 -2.83 3.30
C ARG A 213 24.77 -3.49 1.94
N LEU A 214 23.89 -4.39 1.50
CA LEU A 214 24.03 -5.16 0.25
C LEU A 214 23.26 -4.58 -0.94
N THR A 215 22.68 -3.39 -0.80
CA THR A 215 21.85 -2.77 -1.84
C THR A 215 22.64 -2.49 -3.13
N ARG A 216 23.91 -2.06 -3.02
CA ARG A 216 24.75 -1.75 -4.18
C ARG A 216 26.26 -1.80 -3.89
N PRO A 217 27.11 -1.92 -4.93
CA PRO A 217 28.55 -1.82 -4.77
C PRO A 217 28.97 -0.47 -4.18
N GLY A 218 29.97 -0.47 -3.29
CA GLY A 218 30.53 0.74 -2.69
C GLY A 218 29.74 1.30 -1.50
N LEU A 219 28.54 0.80 -1.20
CA LEU A 219 27.66 1.39 -0.21
C LEU A 219 28.23 1.43 1.21
N ILE A 220 29.02 0.42 1.60
CA ILE A 220 29.67 0.39 2.93
C ILE A 220 30.60 1.59 3.09
N LYS A 221 31.34 1.95 2.03
CA LYS A 221 32.23 3.11 2.01
C LYS A 221 31.41 4.41 2.10
N GLU A 222 30.38 4.55 1.26
CA GLU A 222 29.48 5.71 1.26
C GLU A 222 28.83 5.93 2.65
N ARG A 223 28.34 4.87 3.31
CA ARG A 223 27.77 4.95 4.67
C ARG A 223 28.82 5.34 5.72
N THR A 224 30.04 4.84 5.58
CA THR A 224 31.13 5.17 6.51
C THR A 224 31.50 6.65 6.39
N GLU A 225 31.53 7.19 5.17
CA GLU A 225 31.79 8.60 4.91
C GLU A 225 30.67 9.49 5.49
N LEU A 226 29.40 9.15 5.23
CA LEU A 226 28.25 9.83 5.81
C LEU A 226 28.30 9.86 7.35
N ILE A 227 28.55 8.72 8.00
CA ILE A 227 28.63 8.66 9.46
C ILE A 227 29.74 9.57 10.00
N LYS A 228 30.91 9.58 9.36
CA LYS A 228 32.02 10.46 9.75
C LYS A 228 31.63 11.93 9.61
N GLU A 229 30.96 12.29 8.52
CA GLU A 229 30.51 13.65 8.28
C GLU A 229 29.44 14.10 9.28
N LEU A 230 28.48 13.24 9.63
CA LEU A 230 27.45 13.55 10.62
C LEU A 230 28.05 13.82 12.00
N VAL A 231 29.03 13.00 12.42
CA VAL A 231 29.76 13.22 13.68
C VAL A 231 30.58 14.51 13.62
N ALA A 232 31.30 14.77 12.52
CA ALA A 232 32.04 16.02 12.32
C ALA A 232 31.11 17.26 12.31
N SER A 233 29.88 17.07 11.82
CA SER A 233 28.79 18.05 11.80
C SER A 233 28.05 18.14 13.15
N ASN A 234 28.60 17.55 14.22
CA ASN A 234 28.10 17.62 15.59
C ASN A 234 26.70 17.01 15.79
N PHE A 235 26.29 16.03 14.97
CA PHE A 235 25.12 15.19 15.27
C PHE A 235 25.51 14.06 16.24
N GLU A 236 24.59 13.73 17.14
CA GLU A 236 24.71 12.56 18.01
C GLU A 236 23.99 11.38 17.34
N ILE A 237 24.72 10.31 17.06
CA ILE A 237 24.14 9.08 16.47
C ILE A 237 23.69 8.19 17.62
N LEU A 238 22.38 8.04 17.80
CA LEU A 238 21.82 7.25 18.88
C LEU A 238 21.74 5.77 18.53
N ALA A 239 21.30 5.44 17.32
CA ALA A 239 21.12 4.06 16.89
C ALA A 239 21.17 3.90 15.37
N ILE A 240 21.54 2.70 14.94
CA ILE A 240 21.34 2.21 13.57
C ILE A 240 20.63 0.86 13.67
N GLU A 241 19.34 0.84 13.36
CA GLU A 241 18.54 -0.37 13.37
C GLU A 241 18.57 -1.04 12.01
N LEU A 242 19.02 -2.28 11.94
CA LEU A 242 19.17 -3.01 10.67
C LEU A 242 17.85 -3.60 10.21
N ASN A 243 17.54 -3.48 8.91
CA ASN A 243 16.30 -3.98 8.30
C ASN A 243 15.02 -3.49 9.02
N ALA A 244 15.07 -2.29 9.61
CA ALA A 244 13.97 -1.70 10.35
C ALA A 244 12.75 -1.34 9.47
N VAL A 245 12.97 -1.18 8.15
CA VAL A 245 11.89 -0.84 7.21
C VAL A 245 11.81 -1.84 6.07
N GLN A 246 10.58 -2.11 5.62
CA GLN A 246 10.27 -2.94 4.47
C GLN A 246 9.35 -2.20 3.50
N TYR A 247 9.59 -2.37 2.21
CA TYR A 247 8.81 -1.73 1.15
C TYR A 247 7.95 -2.75 0.39
N ARG A 248 6.79 -2.28 -0.05
CA ARG A 248 5.97 -2.96 -1.05
C ARG A 248 6.66 -2.84 -2.41
N VAL A 249 6.59 -3.89 -3.21
CA VAL A 249 7.11 -3.88 -4.58
C VAL A 249 6.11 -3.15 -5.48
N PRO A 250 6.47 -2.01 -6.08
CA PRO A 250 5.58 -1.27 -6.96
C PRO A 250 5.48 -1.95 -8.32
N ASP A 251 4.39 -1.68 -9.05
CA ASP A 251 4.11 -2.31 -10.34
C ASP A 251 5.23 -2.12 -11.35
N PHE A 252 5.85 -0.94 -11.40
CA PHE A 252 6.97 -0.69 -12.31
C PHE A 252 8.18 -1.59 -12.04
N GLU A 253 8.38 -2.03 -10.80
CA GLU A 253 9.49 -2.91 -10.41
C GLU A 253 9.13 -4.37 -10.72
N ILE A 254 7.86 -4.76 -10.55
CA ILE A 254 7.35 -6.04 -11.05
C ILE A 254 7.54 -6.14 -12.55
N LEU A 255 7.19 -5.09 -13.30
CA LEU A 255 7.37 -5.02 -14.75
C LEU A 255 8.85 -5.09 -15.14
N ALA A 256 9.74 -4.38 -14.43
CA ALA A 256 11.17 -4.40 -14.71
C ALA A 256 11.80 -5.79 -14.54
N TYR A 257 11.29 -6.58 -13.59
CA TYR A 257 11.86 -7.88 -13.22
C TYR A 257 11.00 -9.07 -13.64
N ASN A 258 10.00 -8.86 -14.51
CA ASN A 258 9.11 -9.91 -14.99
C ASN A 258 9.83 -11.04 -15.75
N MET A 259 11.01 -10.76 -16.33
CA MET A 259 11.83 -11.72 -17.06
C MET A 259 12.62 -12.65 -16.13
N ILE A 260 12.66 -12.38 -14.81
CA ILE A 260 13.34 -13.23 -13.83
C ILE A 260 12.36 -14.35 -13.41
N PRO A 261 12.60 -15.63 -13.77
CA PRO A 261 11.60 -16.69 -13.62
C PRO A 261 11.07 -16.89 -12.19
N ASP A 262 11.91 -16.66 -11.19
CA ASP A 262 11.58 -16.88 -9.77
C ASP A 262 11.09 -15.61 -9.05
N PHE A 263 11.11 -14.44 -9.71
CA PHE A 263 10.69 -13.20 -9.09
C PHE A 263 9.16 -13.11 -9.07
N LYS A 264 8.58 -13.40 -7.89
CA LYS A 264 7.12 -13.40 -7.68
C LYS A 264 6.56 -12.08 -7.14
N GLY A 265 7.28 -10.97 -7.27
CA GLY A 265 6.86 -9.67 -6.72
C GLY A 265 6.75 -9.64 -5.18
N ARG A 266 7.38 -10.60 -4.48
CA ARG A 266 7.42 -10.62 -3.01
C ARG A 266 8.25 -9.46 -2.48
N TRP A 267 7.90 -8.95 -1.31
CA TRP A 267 8.62 -7.88 -0.63
C TRP A 267 10.05 -8.32 -0.33
N TRP A 268 11.00 -7.67 -0.98
CA TRP A 268 12.42 -7.99 -0.87
C TRP A 268 13.27 -6.78 -0.47
N ARG A 269 12.74 -5.57 -0.69
CA ARG A 269 13.43 -4.32 -0.41
C ARG A 269 13.28 -3.98 1.07
N HIS A 270 14.42 -3.86 1.73
CA HIS A 270 14.54 -3.50 3.14
C HIS A 270 15.51 -2.32 3.28
N GLY A 271 15.33 -1.53 4.34
CA GLY A 271 16.21 -0.43 4.70
C GLY A 271 16.56 -0.47 6.18
N ASP A 272 17.64 0.20 6.53
CA ASP A 272 18.06 0.41 7.91
C ASP A 272 17.54 1.77 8.39
N LEU A 273 17.33 1.93 9.70
CA LEU A 273 16.89 3.20 10.28
C LEU A 273 18.03 3.82 11.10
N LEU A 274 18.50 4.99 10.66
CA LEU A 274 19.45 5.81 11.38
C LEU A 274 18.69 6.80 12.27
N ILE A 275 19.00 6.81 13.56
CA ILE A 275 18.41 7.74 14.53
C ILE A 275 19.47 8.74 14.97
N LEU A 276 19.21 10.01 14.69
CA LEU A 276 20.08 11.13 15.04
C LEU A 276 19.40 12.04 16.04
N LYS A 277 20.20 12.60 16.95
CA LYS A 277 19.78 13.69 17.82
C LYS A 277 20.55 14.95 17.47
N ARG A 278 19.82 16.05 17.35
CA ARG A 278 20.37 17.37 17.03
C ARG A 278 21.01 17.99 18.28
N ASN A 279 22.20 18.55 18.09
CA ASN A 279 22.87 19.44 19.03
C ASN A 279 22.77 20.91 18.60
N LYS A 280 23.07 21.84 19.50
CA LYS A 280 22.96 23.29 19.26
C LYS A 280 23.70 23.78 18.00
N ASN A 281 24.83 23.16 17.67
CA ASN A 281 25.70 23.55 16.56
C ASN A 281 25.62 22.59 15.36
N SER A 282 24.66 21.66 15.32
CA SER A 282 24.58 20.69 14.23
C SER A 282 24.28 21.39 12.91
N LYS A 283 25.20 21.26 11.94
CA LYS A 283 25.07 21.85 10.61
C LYS A 283 25.77 20.95 9.60
N ILE A 284 25.04 20.56 8.56
CA ILE A 284 25.56 19.86 7.40
C ILE A 284 25.56 20.81 6.21
N GLU A 285 26.56 20.70 5.34
CA GLU A 285 26.55 21.42 4.07
C GLU A 285 25.54 20.76 3.13
N LEU A 286 24.73 21.57 2.44
CA LEU A 286 23.72 21.03 1.55
C LEU A 286 24.34 20.82 0.17
N PRO A 287 24.27 19.61 -0.40
CA PRO A 287 24.76 19.38 -1.75
C PRO A 287 23.88 20.14 -2.74
N ASN A 288 24.51 20.74 -3.76
CA ASN A 288 23.80 21.39 -4.84
C ASN A 288 23.37 20.33 -5.86
N LEU A 289 22.07 20.05 -5.94
CA LEU A 289 21.49 19.07 -6.86
C LEU A 289 20.58 19.78 -7.86
N GLU A 290 20.72 19.43 -9.14
CA GLU A 290 19.87 19.99 -10.19
C GLU A 290 18.40 19.60 -10.01
N LYS A 291 17.54 20.55 -10.37
CA LYS A 291 16.09 20.37 -10.35
C LYS A 291 15.61 19.96 -11.74
N ASP A 292 15.17 18.71 -11.81
CA ASP A 292 14.47 18.14 -12.96
C ASP A 292 12.99 18.53 -12.86
N GLU A 293 12.54 19.50 -13.66
CA GLU A 293 11.11 19.86 -13.77
C GLU A 293 10.44 19.06 -14.89
N PHE A 294 9.31 18.42 -14.59
CA PHE A 294 8.56 17.64 -15.55
C PHE A 294 7.06 17.82 -15.34
N LEU A 295 6.32 17.70 -16.43
CA LEU A 295 4.86 17.68 -16.44
C LEU A 295 4.34 16.30 -16.06
N VAL A 296 3.19 16.24 -15.40
CA VAL A 296 2.51 14.99 -15.03
C VAL A 296 1.16 14.92 -15.74
N PHE A 297 0.90 13.84 -16.45
CA PHE A 297 -0.35 13.58 -17.16
C PHE A 297 -0.97 12.29 -16.66
N ALA A 298 -2.26 12.31 -16.33
CA ALA A 298 -2.98 11.12 -15.90
C ALA A 298 -4.46 11.22 -16.24
N ARG A 299 -5.00 10.19 -16.89
CA ARG A 299 -6.46 9.99 -17.02
C ARG A 299 -7.06 9.42 -15.73
N ASN A 300 -6.38 8.44 -15.15
CA ASN A 300 -6.65 7.92 -13.82
C ASN A 300 -5.31 7.84 -13.07
N PRO A 301 -5.04 8.76 -12.13
CA PRO A 301 -3.77 8.84 -11.41
C PRO A 301 -3.36 7.55 -10.70
N GLN A 302 -4.32 6.72 -10.29
CA GLN A 302 -4.07 5.46 -9.58
C GLN A 302 -3.59 4.34 -10.50
N LYS A 303 -3.93 4.40 -11.79
CA LYS A 303 -3.63 3.34 -12.76
C LYS A 303 -2.42 3.65 -13.62
N LEU A 304 -2.42 4.81 -14.27
CA LEU A 304 -1.40 5.15 -15.26
C LEU A 304 -1.12 6.65 -15.24
N ARG A 305 0.15 6.98 -15.00
CA ARG A 305 0.68 8.35 -15.07
C ARG A 305 1.80 8.41 -16.09
N PHE A 306 1.86 9.51 -16.82
CA PHE A 306 2.97 9.88 -17.69
C PHE A 306 3.66 11.12 -17.18
N PHE A 307 4.96 11.18 -17.42
CA PHE A 307 5.84 12.22 -16.96
C PHE A 307 6.69 12.68 -18.14
N MET A 308 6.80 13.98 -18.37
CA MET A 308 7.46 14.53 -19.55
C MET A 308 8.33 15.73 -19.17
N PHE A 309 9.59 15.71 -19.60
CA PHE A 309 10.43 16.90 -19.60
C PHE A 309 10.00 17.85 -20.72
N GLU A 310 9.91 19.15 -20.44
CA GLU A 310 9.61 20.13 -21.49
C GLU A 310 10.84 20.43 -22.37
N ASP A 311 12.04 20.28 -21.84
CA ASP A 311 13.31 20.70 -22.44
C ASP A 311 14.15 19.57 -23.05
N LYS A 312 13.82 18.30 -22.78
CA LYS A 312 14.53 17.14 -23.34
C LYS A 312 13.87 16.64 -24.62
N PHE A 313 14.53 16.86 -25.76
CA PHE A 313 14.13 16.35 -27.07
C PHE A 313 15.34 16.09 -27.97
N ASP A 314 15.19 15.22 -28.98
CA ASP A 314 16.22 14.93 -29.97
C ASP A 314 15.67 15.13 -31.39
N GLN A 315 16.11 16.20 -32.04
CA GLN A 315 15.69 16.54 -33.41
C GLN A 315 16.19 15.55 -34.47
N ASN A 316 17.21 14.74 -34.15
CA ASN A 316 17.83 13.81 -35.09
C ASN A 316 17.10 12.46 -35.17
N LEU A 317 16.03 12.26 -34.39
CA LEU A 317 15.25 11.04 -34.43
C LEU A 317 14.59 10.84 -35.80
N SER A 318 14.61 9.59 -36.28
CA SER A 318 13.87 9.18 -37.48
C SER A 318 12.38 9.41 -37.28
N ASP A 319 11.88 8.95 -36.15
CA ASP A 319 10.47 8.95 -35.78
C ASP A 319 10.18 9.99 -34.70
N ILE A 320 8.90 10.31 -34.51
CA ILE A 320 8.49 11.30 -33.49
C ILE A 320 8.77 10.83 -32.07
N ILE A 321 8.72 9.51 -31.84
CA ILE A 321 9.08 8.87 -30.58
C ILE A 321 9.89 7.61 -30.83
N GLU A 322 10.87 7.33 -29.98
CA GLU A 322 11.68 6.10 -30.01
C GLU A 322 11.87 5.55 -28.58
N PRO A 323 11.72 4.23 -28.35
CA PRO A 323 11.88 3.66 -27.01
C PRO A 323 13.33 3.69 -26.52
N VAL A 324 13.52 4.06 -25.24
CA VAL A 324 14.84 4.05 -24.59
C VAL A 324 15.18 2.62 -24.18
N LYS A 325 16.23 2.07 -24.80
CA LYS A 325 16.73 0.72 -24.50
C LYS A 325 17.15 0.61 -23.04
N GLY A 326 16.71 -0.46 -22.37
CA GLY A 326 17.05 -0.75 -20.97
C GLY A 326 16.18 -0.07 -19.92
N PHE A 327 15.37 0.95 -20.29
CA PHE A 327 14.46 1.59 -19.34
C PHE A 327 13.42 0.60 -18.78
N SER A 328 12.91 -0.30 -19.63
CA SER A 328 11.87 -1.26 -19.27
C SER A 328 12.36 -2.45 -18.45
N THR A 329 13.66 -2.73 -18.43
CA THR A 329 14.23 -3.96 -17.86
C THR A 329 14.91 -3.76 -16.51
N SER A 330 14.93 -2.53 -16.00
CA SER A 330 15.59 -2.20 -14.73
C SER A 330 15.06 -0.95 -14.07
N VAL A 331 15.00 -0.99 -12.74
CA VAL A 331 14.73 0.21 -11.90
C VAL A 331 16.01 0.99 -11.59
N SER A 332 17.19 0.44 -11.88
CA SER A 332 18.45 1.15 -11.65
C SER A 332 18.68 2.19 -12.74
N THR A 333 18.73 3.46 -12.35
CA THR A 333 19.08 4.57 -13.24
C THR A 333 20.54 4.55 -13.72
N ARG A 334 21.32 3.53 -13.33
CA ARG A 334 22.69 3.30 -13.82
C ARG A 334 22.75 2.46 -15.08
N GLN A 335 21.65 1.76 -15.42
CA GLN A 335 21.59 0.83 -16.55
C GLN A 335 21.04 1.47 -17.84
N PHE A 336 20.57 2.72 -17.76
CA PHE A 336 20.15 3.54 -18.89
C PHE A 336 20.54 5.00 -18.62
N SER A 337 20.71 5.79 -19.66
CA SER A 337 20.96 7.23 -19.52
C SER A 337 19.64 7.94 -19.19
N ARG A 338 19.55 8.60 -18.03
CA ARG A 338 18.38 9.41 -17.67
C ARG A 338 18.18 10.59 -18.63
N ASP A 339 19.25 11.09 -19.23
CA ASP A 339 19.20 12.22 -20.16
C ASP A 339 18.59 11.85 -21.51
N GLU A 340 18.57 10.56 -21.83
CA GLU A 340 17.89 10.05 -23.02
C GLU A 340 16.38 9.90 -22.83
N VAL A 341 15.87 9.92 -21.60
CA VAL A 341 14.43 9.73 -21.34
C VAL A 341 13.75 11.08 -21.31
N ALA A 342 12.97 11.38 -22.34
CA ALA A 342 12.19 12.61 -22.42
C ALA A 342 10.76 12.45 -21.85
N LEU A 343 10.15 11.28 -22.11
CA LEU A 343 8.79 10.94 -21.69
C LEU A 343 8.78 9.51 -21.14
N TRP A 344 8.13 9.29 -19.99
CA TRP A 344 8.00 7.96 -19.40
C TRP A 344 6.68 7.77 -18.67
N GLY A 345 6.28 6.50 -18.50
CA GLY A 345 5.05 6.12 -17.81
C GLY A 345 5.31 5.29 -16.54
N SER A 346 4.32 5.28 -15.63
CA SER A 346 4.30 4.38 -14.46
C SER A 346 4.26 2.89 -14.85
N ASN A 347 3.91 2.58 -16.09
CA ASN A 347 4.01 1.24 -16.70
C ASN A 347 5.44 0.86 -17.14
N LYS A 348 6.45 1.59 -16.67
CA LYS A 348 7.87 1.33 -16.92
C LYS A 348 8.27 1.37 -18.40
N LYS A 349 7.57 2.15 -19.21
CA LYS A 349 7.97 2.49 -20.58
C LYS A 349 8.53 3.91 -20.63
N GLY A 350 9.60 4.11 -21.40
CA GLY A 350 10.28 5.40 -21.54
C GLY A 350 10.75 5.60 -22.98
N VAL A 351 10.63 6.82 -23.48
CA VAL A 351 10.87 7.18 -24.88
C VAL A 351 11.67 8.48 -24.99
N LYS A 352 12.41 8.60 -26.09
CA LYS A 352 12.89 9.85 -26.66
C LYS A 352 11.77 10.50 -27.46
N ILE A 353 11.75 11.82 -27.51
CA ILE A 353 10.77 12.58 -28.29
C ILE A 353 11.48 13.54 -29.24
N LYS A 354 10.93 13.70 -30.44
CA LYS A 354 11.43 14.63 -31.45
C LYS A 354 10.81 16.02 -31.30
N ASP A 355 9.51 16.05 -31.02
CA ASP A 355 8.71 17.27 -30.89
C ASP A 355 7.92 17.24 -29.57
N PRO A 356 8.33 18.02 -28.56
CA PRO A 356 7.67 18.04 -27.26
C PRO A 356 6.26 18.64 -27.30
N ASP A 357 5.97 19.56 -28.23
CA ASP A 357 4.67 20.24 -28.30
C ASP A 357 3.56 19.29 -28.78
N ILE A 358 3.87 18.47 -29.78
CA ILE A 358 2.95 17.43 -30.26
C ILE A 358 2.72 16.40 -29.15
N CYS A 359 3.79 15.92 -28.51
CA CYS A 359 3.70 14.97 -27.39
C CYS A 359 2.82 15.50 -26.24
N LYS A 360 3.07 16.74 -25.82
CA LYS A 360 2.30 17.42 -24.78
C LYS A 360 0.81 17.44 -25.11
N LYS A 361 0.47 17.86 -26.34
CA LYS A 361 -0.93 17.99 -26.75
C LYS A 361 -1.66 16.64 -26.84
N VAL A 362 -0.98 15.60 -27.30
CA VAL A 362 -1.52 14.22 -27.29
C VAL A 362 -1.79 13.76 -25.86
N LEU A 363 -0.86 13.98 -24.94
CA LEU A 363 -1.01 13.59 -23.52
C LEU A 363 -2.09 14.40 -22.80
N GLU A 364 -2.23 15.69 -23.09
CA GLU A 364 -3.31 16.55 -22.55
C GLU A 364 -4.69 16.03 -22.98
N LEU A 365 -4.88 15.75 -24.27
CA LEU A 365 -6.14 15.20 -24.78
C LEU A 365 -6.41 13.79 -24.24
N TRP A 366 -5.37 12.95 -24.14
CA TRP A 366 -5.50 11.63 -23.55
C TRP A 366 -5.90 11.69 -22.06
N ALA A 367 -5.32 12.61 -21.30
CA ALA A 367 -5.63 12.83 -19.88
C ALA A 367 -7.07 13.32 -19.69
N GLN A 368 -7.61 14.09 -20.65
CA GLN A 368 -9.03 14.49 -20.70
C GLN A 368 -10.00 13.34 -21.04
N GLY A 369 -9.49 12.12 -21.27
CA GLY A 369 -10.32 10.94 -21.53
C GLY A 369 -10.60 10.64 -23.00
N LYS A 370 -9.97 11.36 -23.94
CA LYS A 370 -10.21 11.18 -25.38
C LYS A 370 -9.73 9.82 -25.90
N SER A 371 -10.51 9.22 -26.78
CA SER A 371 -10.17 8.02 -27.53
C SER A 371 -9.12 8.31 -28.60
N GLU A 372 -8.48 7.25 -29.11
CA GLU A 372 -7.51 7.35 -30.21
C GLU A 372 -8.07 8.12 -31.42
N ILE A 373 -9.30 7.77 -31.83
CA ILE A 373 -10.00 8.35 -32.98
C ILE A 373 -10.29 9.84 -32.73
N GLU A 374 -10.82 10.20 -31.56
CA GLU A 374 -11.10 11.61 -31.23
C GLU A 374 -9.84 12.48 -31.24
N ILE A 375 -8.69 11.94 -30.80
CA ILE A 375 -7.44 12.70 -30.83
C ILE A 375 -7.00 12.96 -32.27
N ILE A 376 -7.08 11.94 -33.12
CA ILE A 376 -6.75 12.07 -34.55
C ILE A 376 -7.64 13.14 -35.19
N GLU A 377 -8.95 13.12 -34.94
CA GLU A 377 -9.89 14.13 -35.47
C GLU A 377 -9.60 15.56 -34.97
N ILE A 378 -9.24 15.72 -33.68
CA ILE A 378 -8.92 17.03 -33.10
C ILE A 378 -7.61 17.59 -33.67
N LEU A 379 -6.66 16.70 -33.94
CA LEU A 379 -5.30 17.03 -34.38
C LEU A 379 -5.10 16.86 -35.89
N ASP A 380 -6.16 16.66 -36.68
CA ASP A 380 -6.16 16.43 -38.13
C ASP A 380 -5.39 17.50 -38.94
N LYS A 381 -5.24 18.71 -38.38
CA LYS A 381 -4.44 19.79 -38.99
C LYS A 381 -2.93 19.59 -38.89
N ILE A 382 -2.45 18.61 -38.14
CA ILE A 382 -1.04 18.26 -37.98
C ILE A 382 -0.72 17.17 -39.01
N ASN A 383 0.28 17.40 -39.85
CA ASN A 383 0.72 16.40 -40.84
C ASN A 383 1.10 15.08 -40.16
N ASP A 384 0.75 13.98 -40.81
CA ASP A 384 1.11 12.60 -40.42
C ASP A 384 0.55 12.13 -39.07
N ILE A 385 -0.42 12.85 -38.47
CA ILE A 385 -0.97 12.51 -37.14
C ILE A 385 -1.61 11.11 -37.08
N GLU A 386 -2.20 10.64 -38.19
CA GLU A 386 -2.75 9.29 -38.32
C GLU A 386 -1.69 8.19 -38.16
N SER A 387 -0.43 8.48 -38.52
CA SER A 387 0.70 7.56 -38.32
C SER A 387 1.32 7.68 -36.92
N ILE A 388 1.29 8.89 -36.35
CA ILE A 388 1.91 9.22 -35.07
C ILE A 388 1.17 8.56 -33.90
N ILE A 389 -0.16 8.68 -33.85
CA ILE A 389 -0.95 8.23 -32.70
C ILE A 389 -0.81 6.72 -32.41
N PRO A 390 -0.85 5.81 -33.41
CA PRO A 390 -0.56 4.39 -33.19
C PRO A 390 0.83 4.13 -32.59
N MET A 391 1.85 4.90 -32.98
CA MET A 391 3.20 4.76 -32.42
C MET A 391 3.21 5.08 -30.93
N PHE A 392 2.47 6.13 -30.51
CA PHE A 392 2.31 6.45 -29.08
C PHE A 392 1.70 5.28 -28.31
N ASP A 393 0.67 4.63 -28.83
CA ASP A 393 0.10 3.47 -28.12
C ASP A 393 1.06 2.28 -28.06
N GLU A 394 1.77 2.00 -29.14
CA GLU A 394 2.74 0.91 -29.17
C GLU A 394 3.85 1.13 -28.12
N ASN A 395 4.44 2.32 -28.13
CA ASN A 395 5.59 2.67 -27.30
C ASN A 395 5.23 3.07 -25.86
N LEU A 396 4.05 3.63 -25.60
CA LEU A 396 3.64 4.11 -24.27
C LEU A 396 2.45 3.36 -23.68
N GLY A 397 1.65 2.66 -24.50
CA GLY A 397 0.48 1.90 -24.05
C GLY A 397 -0.63 2.78 -23.49
N LEU A 398 -0.89 3.92 -24.13
CA LEU A 398 -1.90 4.91 -23.71
C LEU A 398 -3.31 4.31 -23.61
N TRP A 399 -3.67 3.38 -24.51
CA TRP A 399 -5.00 2.79 -24.64
C TRP A 399 -5.05 1.27 -24.47
N LYS A 400 -3.93 0.61 -24.09
CA LYS A 400 -3.91 -0.85 -23.84
C LYS A 400 -4.95 -1.35 -22.82
N ASP A 401 -5.38 -0.47 -21.91
CA ASP A 401 -6.41 -0.72 -20.91
C ASP A 401 -7.81 -0.20 -21.29
N SER A 402 -7.93 0.49 -22.41
CA SER A 402 -9.24 0.80 -23.00
C SER A 402 -9.86 -0.50 -23.50
N GLU A 403 -11.18 -0.62 -23.42
CA GLU A 403 -11.95 -1.87 -23.54
C GLU A 403 -11.91 -2.55 -24.93
N SER A 404 -10.95 -2.19 -25.79
CA SER A 404 -10.87 -2.51 -27.22
C SER A 404 -10.15 -3.82 -27.56
N ALA A 405 -9.93 -4.73 -26.60
CA ALA A 405 -9.61 -6.11 -26.97
C ALA A 405 -10.79 -6.70 -27.78
N ILE A 406 -10.53 -7.28 -28.95
CA ILE A 406 -11.57 -7.80 -29.87
C ILE A 406 -12.41 -8.88 -29.15
N ARG A 407 -13.58 -8.50 -28.63
CA ARG A 407 -14.57 -9.41 -28.01
C ARG A 407 -15.66 -9.74 -29.02
N ARG A 408 -16.08 -11.01 -29.08
CA ARG A 408 -17.22 -11.43 -29.92
C ARG A 408 -18.55 -10.82 -29.47
N ARG A 409 -18.71 -10.57 -28.16
CA ARG A 409 -19.86 -9.87 -27.57
C ARG A 409 -19.38 -8.94 -26.47
N THR A 410 -19.97 -7.75 -26.38
CA THR A 410 -19.70 -6.79 -25.30
C THR A 410 -20.50 -7.13 -24.04
N THR A 411 -20.14 -6.55 -22.89
CA THR A 411 -20.93 -6.68 -21.65
C THR A 411 -22.38 -6.28 -21.86
N SER A 412 -22.64 -5.17 -22.57
CA SER A 412 -23.99 -4.69 -22.85
C SER A 412 -24.83 -5.69 -23.65
N GLN A 413 -24.22 -6.37 -24.63
CA GLN A 413 -24.90 -7.42 -25.40
C GLN A 413 -25.19 -8.66 -24.57
N LEU A 414 -24.30 -9.02 -23.63
CA LEU A 414 -24.55 -10.12 -22.69
C LEU A 414 -25.65 -9.75 -21.68
N GLU A 415 -25.69 -8.50 -21.25
CA GLU A 415 -26.72 -8.00 -20.32
C GLU A 415 -28.09 -7.94 -20.99
N GLU A 416 -28.17 -7.54 -22.26
CA GLU A 416 -29.41 -7.58 -23.02
C GLU A 416 -29.94 -9.02 -23.17
N LEU A 417 -29.06 -9.98 -23.49
CA LEU A 417 -29.44 -11.40 -23.54
C LEU A 417 -29.91 -11.93 -22.17
N ARG A 418 -29.27 -11.49 -21.09
CA ARG A 418 -29.68 -11.82 -19.71
C ARG A 418 -31.07 -11.26 -19.42
N LEU A 419 -31.30 -9.98 -19.68
CA LEU A 419 -32.59 -9.31 -19.44
C LEU A 419 -33.73 -9.93 -20.25
N ASN A 420 -33.47 -10.38 -21.48
CA ASN A 420 -34.46 -11.08 -22.29
C ASN A 420 -34.79 -12.50 -21.79
N ALA A 421 -33.93 -13.10 -20.96
CA ALA A 421 -34.10 -14.46 -20.44
C ALA A 421 -34.73 -14.51 -19.04
N ILE A 422 -34.68 -13.40 -18.29
CA ILE A 422 -35.21 -13.30 -16.93
C ILE A 422 -36.53 -12.53 -16.90
N SER A 423 -37.31 -12.77 -15.86
CA SER A 423 -38.58 -12.09 -15.59
C SER A 423 -38.37 -10.74 -14.88
N ASP A 424 -39.37 -9.86 -14.93
CA ASP A 424 -39.31 -8.54 -14.30
C ASP A 424 -39.15 -8.58 -12.77
N ILE A 425 -39.48 -9.71 -12.13
CA ILE A 425 -39.33 -9.93 -10.69
C ILE A 425 -37.90 -10.34 -10.30
N ALA A 426 -37.03 -10.65 -11.26
CA ALA A 426 -35.66 -11.06 -10.98
C ALA A 426 -34.80 -9.88 -10.50
N SER A 427 -33.97 -10.13 -9.49
CA SER A 427 -33.08 -9.12 -8.94
C SER A 427 -32.09 -8.60 -9.99
N LYS A 428 -31.77 -7.32 -9.88
CA LYS A 428 -30.75 -6.65 -10.69
C LYS A 428 -29.53 -6.37 -9.80
N PRO A 429 -28.31 -6.47 -10.34
CA PRO A 429 -27.12 -6.21 -9.56
C PRO A 429 -27.06 -4.75 -9.14
N THR A 430 -26.75 -4.50 -7.87
CA THR A 430 -26.43 -3.16 -7.37
C THR A 430 -24.91 -2.93 -7.31
N ASN A 431 -24.53 -1.67 -7.05
CA ASN A 431 -23.12 -1.31 -6.89
C ASN A 431 -22.46 -2.08 -5.74
N ARG A 432 -21.21 -2.48 -5.97
CA ARG A 432 -20.39 -3.17 -4.98
C ARG A 432 -19.81 -2.20 -3.95
N LEU A 433 -19.25 -2.75 -2.87
CA LEU A 433 -18.64 -1.95 -1.82
C LEU A 433 -17.34 -1.27 -2.28
N TYR A 434 -16.56 -1.94 -3.14
CA TYR A 434 -15.32 -1.41 -3.69
C TYR A 434 -15.39 -1.36 -5.22
N ASP A 435 -14.92 -0.26 -5.80
CA ASP A 435 -14.71 -0.15 -7.24
C ASP A 435 -13.63 -1.14 -7.70
N PHE A 436 -13.79 -1.68 -8.90
CA PHE A 436 -12.83 -2.61 -9.48
C PHE A 436 -12.81 -2.50 -11.00
N LYS A 437 -11.70 -2.92 -11.62
CA LYS A 437 -11.61 -2.98 -13.08
C LYS A 437 -12.52 -4.09 -13.62
N GLN A 438 -13.57 -3.71 -14.35
CA GLN A 438 -14.38 -4.69 -15.07
C GLN A 438 -13.56 -5.34 -16.17
N ASP A 439 -13.70 -6.65 -16.34
CA ASP A 439 -13.04 -7.38 -17.44
C ASP A 439 -13.81 -7.27 -18.76
N GLY A 440 -15.01 -6.69 -18.72
CA GLY A 440 -15.86 -6.37 -19.85
C GLY A 440 -16.38 -7.57 -20.67
N PHE A 441 -16.40 -8.76 -20.06
CA PHE A 441 -17.03 -9.95 -20.64
C PHE A 441 -17.78 -10.83 -19.63
N ARG A 442 -17.64 -10.59 -18.31
CA ARG A 442 -18.46 -11.23 -17.28
C ARG A 442 -19.49 -10.26 -16.72
N LEU A 443 -20.74 -10.71 -16.66
CA LEU A 443 -21.83 -10.04 -15.95
C LEU A 443 -21.58 -10.04 -14.43
N ASP A 444 -22.27 -9.18 -13.68
CA ASP A 444 -21.99 -8.99 -12.26
C ASP A 444 -22.22 -10.24 -11.40
N PHE A 445 -23.38 -10.90 -11.54
CA PHE A 445 -23.64 -12.14 -10.80
C PHE A 445 -22.79 -13.31 -11.29
N GLN A 446 -22.44 -13.33 -12.58
CA GLN A 446 -21.51 -14.32 -13.12
C GLN A 446 -20.13 -14.16 -12.47
N ARG A 447 -19.68 -12.92 -12.29
CA ARG A 447 -18.44 -12.61 -11.59
C ARG A 447 -18.50 -13.07 -10.14
N ASP A 448 -19.60 -12.84 -9.44
CA ASP A 448 -19.76 -13.27 -8.05
C ASP A 448 -19.63 -14.77 -7.88
N ARG A 449 -20.35 -15.52 -8.72
CA ARG A 449 -20.25 -16.98 -8.79
C ARG A 449 -18.81 -17.42 -9.00
N ASP A 450 -18.11 -16.83 -9.98
CA ASP A 450 -16.72 -17.19 -10.27
C ASP A 450 -15.79 -16.85 -9.10
N ARG A 451 -15.97 -15.69 -8.44
CA ARG A 451 -15.14 -15.31 -7.28
C ARG A 451 -15.31 -16.30 -6.13
N ILE A 452 -16.54 -16.74 -5.86
CA ILE A 452 -16.82 -17.78 -4.86
C ILE A 452 -16.20 -19.11 -5.28
N LEU A 453 -16.34 -19.50 -6.55
CA LEU A 453 -15.80 -20.75 -7.08
C LEU A 453 -14.28 -20.87 -6.87
N TRP A 454 -13.55 -19.75 -6.99
CA TRP A 454 -12.10 -19.72 -6.86
C TRP A 454 -11.61 -19.44 -5.43
N SER A 455 -12.51 -19.16 -4.48
CA SER A 455 -12.17 -18.81 -3.10
C SER A 455 -11.45 -19.95 -2.37
N HIS A 456 -10.64 -19.59 -1.38
CA HIS A 456 -9.98 -20.59 -0.55
C HIS A 456 -11.01 -21.36 0.29
N SER A 457 -12.02 -20.66 0.81
CA SER A 457 -13.06 -21.20 1.68
C SER A 457 -13.92 -22.25 0.98
N LEU A 458 -14.24 -22.09 -0.31
CA LEU A 458 -14.96 -23.11 -1.06
C LEU A 458 -14.12 -24.38 -1.24
N LYS A 459 -12.81 -24.23 -1.52
CA LYS A 459 -11.88 -25.37 -1.63
C LYS A 459 -11.76 -26.12 -0.31
N GLN A 460 -11.79 -25.43 0.83
CA GLN A 460 -11.77 -26.06 2.14
C GLN A 460 -13.00 -26.95 2.43
N LEU A 461 -14.15 -26.69 1.78
CA LEU A 461 -15.33 -27.57 1.92
C LEU A 461 -15.06 -29.01 1.44
N ALA A 462 -14.03 -29.23 0.61
CA ALA A 462 -13.60 -30.57 0.22
C ALA A 462 -13.05 -31.38 1.41
N SER A 463 -12.62 -30.72 2.48
CA SER A 463 -12.05 -31.33 3.68
C SER A 463 -13.01 -31.32 4.87
N LYS A 464 -14.22 -30.76 4.73
CA LYS A 464 -15.25 -30.71 5.78
C LYS A 464 -16.30 -31.81 5.55
N THR A 465 -16.52 -32.64 6.58
CA THR A 465 -17.53 -33.71 6.56
C THR A 465 -18.92 -33.16 6.84
N GLN A 466 -19.93 -33.77 6.21
CA GLN A 466 -21.34 -33.58 6.56
C GLN A 466 -21.75 -34.75 7.49
N LEU A 467 -21.81 -34.47 8.80
CA LEU A 467 -22.59 -35.17 9.85
C LEU A 467 -22.67 -36.72 9.90
N PHE A 468 -21.71 -37.49 9.39
CA PHE A 468 -21.65 -38.94 9.65
C PHE A 468 -20.32 -39.38 10.29
N PRO A 469 -20.36 -40.16 11.40
CA PRO A 469 -19.16 -40.71 12.01
C PRO A 469 -18.50 -41.72 11.07
N VAL A 470 -17.17 -41.65 11.00
CA VAL A 470 -16.30 -42.45 10.12
C VAL A 470 -16.53 -43.95 10.35
N LYS A 471 -17.45 -44.56 9.60
CA LYS A 471 -17.51 -46.01 9.39
C LYS A 471 -17.36 -46.30 7.91
N SER A 472 -16.58 -47.34 7.65
CA SER A 472 -15.76 -47.62 6.48
C SER A 472 -16.50 -48.06 5.21
N ASP A 473 -17.71 -47.56 4.95
CA ASP A 473 -18.35 -47.78 3.66
C ASP A 473 -19.41 -46.70 3.38
N ASP A 474 -19.60 -46.45 2.09
CA ASP A 474 -20.45 -45.46 1.41
C ASP A 474 -19.87 -44.08 1.07
N GLN A 475 -20.34 -43.57 -0.07
CA GLN A 475 -19.97 -42.34 -0.75
C GLN A 475 -20.31 -41.09 0.09
N TYR A 476 -19.59 -40.84 1.18
CA TYR A 476 -19.85 -39.71 2.06
C TYR A 476 -19.68 -38.38 1.30
N ARG A 477 -20.82 -37.71 1.07
CA ARG A 477 -20.86 -36.36 0.50
C ARG A 477 -20.05 -35.42 1.38
N ARG A 478 -19.03 -34.82 0.79
CA ARG A 478 -18.28 -33.70 1.40
C ARG A 478 -19.14 -32.44 1.25
N ARG A 479 -18.95 -31.44 2.10
CA ARG A 479 -19.69 -30.16 1.97
C ARG A 479 -19.55 -29.55 0.58
N LEU A 480 -18.39 -29.73 -0.07
CA LEU A 480 -18.19 -29.30 -1.46
C LEU A 480 -19.14 -30.01 -2.45
N THR A 481 -19.27 -31.34 -2.38
CA THR A 481 -20.15 -32.08 -3.29
C THR A 481 -21.62 -31.71 -3.06
N HIS A 482 -22.02 -31.55 -1.79
CA HIS A 482 -23.34 -31.04 -1.43
C HIS A 482 -23.60 -29.65 -2.03
N THR A 483 -22.66 -28.73 -1.85
CA THR A 483 -22.73 -27.36 -2.37
C THR A 483 -22.88 -27.32 -3.89
N ILE A 484 -22.16 -28.17 -4.62
CA ILE A 484 -22.27 -28.28 -6.08
C ILE A 484 -23.65 -28.84 -6.49
N GLU A 485 -24.19 -29.83 -5.79
CA GLU A 485 -25.51 -30.39 -6.06
C GLU A 485 -26.62 -29.37 -5.80
N VAL A 486 -26.55 -28.63 -4.68
CA VAL A 486 -27.47 -27.54 -4.35
C VAL A 486 -27.42 -26.47 -5.43
N MET A 487 -26.22 -26.05 -5.85
CA MET A 487 -26.05 -25.09 -6.95
C MET A 487 -26.72 -25.56 -8.24
N GLN A 488 -26.55 -26.83 -8.63
CA GLN A 488 -27.15 -27.37 -9.85
C GLN A 488 -28.69 -27.43 -9.78
N ILE A 489 -29.24 -27.85 -8.64
CA ILE A 489 -30.70 -27.90 -8.42
C ILE A 489 -31.27 -26.48 -8.44
N ALA A 490 -30.68 -25.57 -7.68
CA ALA A 490 -31.13 -24.19 -7.57
C ALA A 490 -31.06 -23.47 -8.94
N SER A 491 -29.99 -23.68 -9.70
CA SER A 491 -29.84 -23.17 -11.08
C SER A 491 -30.96 -23.65 -12.00
N THR A 492 -31.31 -24.94 -11.92
CA THR A 492 -32.40 -25.52 -12.72
C THR A 492 -33.76 -24.91 -12.36
N ILE A 493 -34.02 -24.73 -11.06
CA ILE A 493 -35.24 -24.08 -10.58
C ILE A 493 -35.28 -22.62 -11.04
N ALA A 494 -34.20 -21.86 -10.85
CA ALA A 494 -34.12 -20.45 -11.24
C ALA A 494 -34.46 -20.24 -12.72
N VAL A 495 -33.85 -21.01 -13.61
CA VAL A 495 -34.11 -20.92 -15.06
C VAL A 495 -35.58 -21.26 -15.38
N ALA A 496 -36.15 -22.28 -14.75
CA ALA A 496 -37.54 -22.68 -14.99
C ALA A 496 -38.56 -21.59 -14.59
N PHE A 497 -38.22 -20.74 -13.61
CA PHE A 497 -39.06 -19.63 -13.13
C PHE A 497 -38.67 -18.27 -13.71
N GLY A 498 -37.70 -18.21 -14.64
CA GLY A 498 -37.22 -16.93 -15.18
C GLY A 498 -36.52 -16.06 -14.12
N LEU A 499 -35.87 -16.67 -13.14
CA LEU A 499 -35.02 -15.98 -12.17
C LEU A 499 -33.57 -15.92 -12.68
N ASP A 500 -32.76 -15.07 -12.05
CA ASP A 500 -31.36 -14.96 -12.42
C ASP A 500 -30.55 -16.19 -12.00
N ARG A 501 -30.17 -16.98 -13.00
CA ARG A 501 -29.34 -18.18 -12.84
C ARG A 501 -28.02 -17.91 -12.12
N PHE A 502 -27.31 -16.84 -12.47
CA PHE A 502 -25.97 -16.58 -11.93
C PHE A 502 -26.02 -16.15 -10.46
N LEU A 503 -27.02 -15.36 -10.08
CA LEU A 503 -27.25 -14.98 -8.68
C LEU A 503 -27.57 -16.21 -7.85
N THR A 504 -28.46 -17.07 -8.34
CA THR A 504 -28.80 -18.33 -7.66
C THR A 504 -27.61 -19.26 -7.53
N GLU A 505 -26.80 -19.42 -8.59
CA GLU A 505 -25.55 -20.20 -8.53
C GLU A 505 -24.55 -19.61 -7.53
N ALA A 506 -24.36 -18.29 -7.52
CA ALA A 506 -23.45 -17.62 -6.58
C ALA A 506 -23.90 -17.81 -5.13
N GLY A 507 -25.17 -17.55 -4.82
CA GLY A 507 -25.72 -17.74 -3.48
C GLY A 507 -25.64 -19.19 -3.01
N ALA A 508 -25.98 -20.15 -3.88
CA ALA A 508 -25.88 -21.57 -3.56
C ALA A 508 -24.44 -22.04 -3.34
N LEU A 509 -23.45 -21.53 -4.07
CA LEU A 509 -22.05 -21.84 -3.80
C LEU A 509 -21.55 -21.21 -2.49
N GLY A 510 -22.08 -20.04 -2.12
CA GLY A 510 -21.65 -19.28 -0.96
C GLY A 510 -22.26 -19.72 0.37
N HIS A 511 -23.39 -20.45 0.36
CA HIS A 511 -24.19 -20.71 1.58
C HIS A 511 -23.41 -21.43 2.69
N ASP A 512 -22.49 -22.32 2.31
CA ASP A 512 -21.82 -23.22 3.24
C ASP A 512 -20.41 -22.73 3.65
N LEU A 513 -19.96 -21.56 3.17
CA LEU A 513 -18.59 -21.08 3.35
C LEU A 513 -18.21 -20.85 4.82
N GLY A 514 -19.15 -20.39 5.64
CA GLY A 514 -18.91 -20.03 7.04
C GLY A 514 -19.03 -21.16 8.05
N HIS A 515 -19.23 -22.41 7.63
CA HIS A 515 -19.37 -23.51 8.58
C HIS A 515 -18.09 -23.80 9.35
N ALA A 516 -18.24 -23.97 10.67
CA ALA A 516 -17.17 -24.43 11.54
C ALA A 516 -16.75 -25.87 11.18
N PRO A 517 -15.52 -26.28 11.54
CA PRO A 517 -15.15 -27.70 11.56
C PRO A 517 -16.18 -28.51 12.37
N PHE A 518 -16.44 -29.76 11.97
CA PHE A 518 -17.41 -30.65 12.64
C PHE A 518 -18.88 -30.19 12.62
N GLY A 519 -19.24 -29.18 11.82
CA GLY A 519 -20.63 -28.74 11.67
C GLY A 519 -21.20 -28.13 12.96
N HIS A 520 -22.45 -28.44 13.30
CA HIS A 520 -23.14 -27.85 14.45
C HIS A 520 -22.40 -28.05 15.78
N ALA A 521 -21.73 -29.18 15.99
CA ALA A 521 -20.95 -29.40 17.21
C ALA A 521 -19.78 -28.41 17.33
N GLY A 522 -19.14 -28.03 16.21
CA GLY A 522 -18.11 -27.00 16.21
C GLY A 522 -18.68 -25.60 16.37
N GLU A 523 -19.87 -25.34 15.82
CA GLU A 523 -20.57 -24.07 16.01
C GLU A 523 -20.95 -23.86 17.47
N GLU A 524 -21.53 -24.86 18.12
CA GLU A 524 -21.89 -24.84 19.54
C GLU A 524 -20.66 -24.59 20.41
N ALA A 525 -19.57 -25.35 20.19
CA ALA A 525 -18.33 -25.18 20.94
C ALA A 525 -17.71 -23.78 20.75
N LEU A 526 -17.69 -23.23 19.52
CA LEU A 526 -17.20 -21.88 19.27
C LEU A 526 -18.09 -20.82 19.92
N ASN A 527 -19.41 -21.01 19.87
CA ASN A 527 -20.37 -20.11 20.48
C ASN A 527 -20.22 -20.07 22.01
N GLU A 528 -20.05 -21.21 22.66
CA GLU A 528 -19.77 -21.30 24.10
C GLU A 528 -18.49 -20.54 24.47
N ILE A 529 -17.38 -20.81 23.78
CA ILE A 529 -16.08 -20.15 24.04
C ILE A 529 -16.15 -18.63 23.84
N LEU A 530 -16.81 -18.16 22.77
CA LEU A 530 -16.93 -16.71 22.53
C LEU A 530 -17.76 -16.02 23.61
N ASN A 531 -18.82 -16.68 24.09
CA ASN A 531 -19.64 -16.16 25.19
C ASN A 531 -18.88 -16.15 26.53
N GLU A 532 -17.98 -17.12 26.77
CA GLU A 532 -17.08 -17.13 27.93
C GLU A 532 -16.03 -16.00 27.88
N ILE A 533 -15.49 -15.71 26.70
CA ILE A 533 -14.49 -14.64 26.52
C ILE A 533 -15.14 -13.26 26.74
N ASN A 534 -16.28 -12.99 26.10
CA ASN A 534 -17.03 -11.74 26.27
C ASN A 534 -18.45 -11.88 25.71
N ILE A 535 -19.45 -11.79 26.58
CA ILE A 535 -20.88 -11.88 26.25
C ILE A 535 -21.33 -10.85 25.20
N ASN A 536 -20.64 -9.71 25.07
CA ASN A 536 -20.99 -8.65 24.12
C ASN A 536 -20.53 -8.95 22.68
N LEU A 537 -19.82 -10.06 22.44
CA LEU A 537 -19.35 -10.44 21.09
C LEU A 537 -20.42 -11.11 20.23
N GLY A 538 -21.60 -11.45 20.79
CA GLY A 538 -22.74 -11.93 20.01
C GLY A 538 -22.71 -13.41 19.60
N GLY A 539 -21.70 -14.18 20.05
CA GLY A 539 -21.60 -15.62 19.80
C GLY A 539 -21.04 -16.01 18.43
N PHE A 540 -21.27 -17.26 18.02
CA PHE A 540 -20.85 -17.78 16.70
C PHE A 540 -22.03 -18.36 15.92
N ASN A 541 -22.23 -17.88 14.70
CA ASN A 541 -23.17 -18.45 13.73
C ASN A 541 -22.48 -18.63 12.37
N HIS A 542 -22.66 -19.78 11.73
CA HIS A 542 -22.00 -20.07 10.45
C HIS A 542 -22.46 -19.15 9.32
N TYR A 543 -23.72 -18.70 9.29
CA TYR A 543 -24.22 -17.82 8.23
C TYR A 543 -23.66 -16.40 8.36
N GLU A 544 -23.55 -15.85 9.57
CA GLU A 544 -22.89 -14.56 9.83
C GLU A 544 -21.40 -14.65 9.50
N HIS A 545 -20.76 -15.74 9.94
CA HIS A 545 -19.37 -16.00 9.59
C HIS A 545 -19.16 -16.16 8.07
N GLY A 546 -20.12 -16.72 7.35
CA GLY A 546 -20.10 -16.81 5.89
C GLY A 546 -20.05 -15.42 5.22
N ILE A 547 -20.73 -14.43 5.80
CA ILE A 547 -20.65 -13.03 5.37
C ILE A 547 -19.27 -12.44 5.67
N ASP A 548 -18.72 -12.71 6.84
CA ASP A 548 -17.36 -12.27 7.18
C ASP A 548 -16.31 -12.87 6.26
N VAL A 549 -16.48 -14.14 5.87
CA VAL A 549 -15.60 -14.83 4.91
C VAL A 549 -15.56 -14.08 3.58
N VAL A 550 -16.72 -13.80 3.00
CA VAL A 550 -16.79 -13.17 1.68
C VAL A 550 -16.53 -11.66 1.70
N ARG A 551 -16.63 -11.00 2.86
CA ARG A 551 -16.39 -9.55 2.98
C ARG A 551 -14.99 -9.18 3.46
N TRP A 552 -14.37 -10.01 4.31
CA TRP A 552 -13.18 -9.61 5.07
C TRP A 552 -12.07 -10.64 5.09
N ILE A 553 -12.39 -11.94 5.23
CA ILE A 553 -11.37 -12.97 5.51
C ILE A 553 -10.66 -13.45 4.25
N GLU A 554 -11.37 -13.61 3.12
CA GLU A 554 -10.72 -13.98 1.86
C GLU A 554 -9.74 -12.88 1.43
N ASP A 555 -8.52 -13.29 1.08
CA ASP A 555 -7.40 -12.41 0.74
C ASP A 555 -6.96 -12.53 -0.73
N VAL A 556 -7.66 -13.34 -1.53
CA VAL A 556 -7.31 -13.64 -2.94
C VAL A 556 -7.25 -12.37 -3.80
N TYR A 557 -8.00 -11.33 -3.43
CA TYR A 557 -8.03 -10.04 -4.13
C TYR A 557 -7.28 -8.93 -3.38
N GLN A 558 -6.54 -9.26 -2.31
CA GLN A 558 -5.62 -8.35 -1.64
C GLN A 558 -4.31 -8.27 -2.43
N SER A 559 -4.35 -7.69 -3.63
CA SER A 559 -3.15 -7.41 -4.42
C SER A 559 -2.54 -6.06 -4.04
N PRO A 560 -1.20 -5.92 -4.05
CA PRO A 560 -0.58 -4.63 -3.89
C PRO A 560 -0.87 -3.72 -5.11
N GLY A 561 -1.64 -2.63 -4.95
CA GLY A 561 -1.92 -1.67 -6.04
C GLY A 561 -3.30 -1.01 -5.88
N SER A 562 -3.81 -0.33 -6.92
CA SER A 562 -5.09 0.41 -6.90
C SER A 562 -6.36 -0.45 -6.95
N ASP A 563 -6.23 -1.73 -7.33
CA ASP A 563 -7.36 -2.58 -7.71
C ASP A 563 -7.65 -3.70 -6.68
N GLY A 564 -6.94 -3.73 -5.54
CA GLY A 564 -7.15 -4.73 -4.49
C GLY A 564 -8.31 -4.38 -3.54
N PHE A 565 -8.90 -5.37 -2.87
CA PHE A 565 -9.94 -5.16 -1.85
C PHE A 565 -10.01 -6.34 -0.88
N PRO A 566 -10.50 -6.13 0.35
CA PRO A 566 -10.75 -7.23 1.28
C PRO A 566 -11.93 -8.10 0.82
N GLY A 567 -11.86 -9.40 1.14
CA GLY A 567 -12.88 -10.37 0.77
C GLY A 567 -12.98 -10.60 -0.75
N LEU A 568 -14.19 -10.97 -1.18
CA LEU A 568 -14.53 -11.25 -2.57
C LEU A 568 -15.28 -10.07 -3.24
N ASN A 569 -15.59 -9.00 -2.50
CA ASN A 569 -16.30 -7.80 -3.00
C ASN A 569 -17.53 -8.13 -3.87
N LEU A 570 -18.39 -9.04 -3.39
CA LEU A 570 -19.58 -9.52 -4.07
C LEU A 570 -20.65 -8.41 -4.17
N THR A 571 -21.63 -8.57 -5.06
CA THR A 571 -22.84 -7.73 -5.10
C THR A 571 -23.65 -7.87 -3.81
N PHE A 572 -24.43 -6.85 -3.47
CA PHE A 572 -25.26 -6.88 -2.28
C PHE A 572 -26.28 -8.03 -2.33
N GLU A 573 -26.87 -8.29 -3.50
CA GLU A 573 -27.86 -9.34 -3.69
C GLU A 573 -27.25 -10.73 -3.44
N THR A 574 -26.00 -10.95 -3.85
CA THR A 574 -25.33 -12.23 -3.59
C THR A 574 -25.03 -12.41 -2.10
N ILE A 575 -24.58 -11.36 -1.42
CA ILE A 575 -24.35 -11.37 0.04
C ILE A 575 -25.67 -11.64 0.77
N GLU A 576 -26.76 -11.00 0.35
CA GLU A 576 -28.08 -11.22 0.90
C GLU A 576 -28.54 -12.67 0.67
N CYS A 577 -28.31 -13.25 -0.52
CA CYS A 577 -28.60 -14.65 -0.79
C CYS A 577 -27.83 -15.59 0.14
N ILE A 578 -26.58 -15.29 0.48
CA ILE A 578 -25.78 -16.10 1.42
C ILE A 578 -26.34 -15.97 2.85
N PHE A 579 -26.76 -14.76 3.23
CA PHE A 579 -27.28 -14.48 4.57
C PHE A 579 -28.68 -15.08 4.82
N ASN A 580 -29.59 -14.95 3.85
CA ASN A 580 -31.02 -15.21 4.05
C ASN A 580 -31.44 -16.69 3.94
N GLN A 581 -30.54 -17.62 3.58
CA GLN A 581 -30.93 -19.03 3.43
C GLN A 581 -31.37 -19.70 4.76
N TYR A 582 -31.09 -19.07 5.91
CA TYR A 582 -31.43 -19.60 7.23
C TYR A 582 -32.62 -18.91 7.93
N LYS A 583 -33.17 -17.82 7.37
CA LYS A 583 -34.34 -17.12 7.95
C LYS A 583 -35.70 -17.76 7.59
N GLY A 584 -35.69 -18.90 6.90
CA GLY A 584 -36.87 -19.72 6.64
C GLY A 584 -37.14 -20.70 7.78
N ASN A 585 -37.44 -20.19 8.97
CA ASN A 585 -38.19 -20.87 10.04
C ASN A 585 -38.81 -19.83 10.97
#